data_AF-A0AAW0CJ60-F1
#
_entry.id   AF-A0AAW0CJ60-F1
#
_cell.length_a   1.000
_cell.length_b   1.000
_cell.length_c   1.000
_cell.angle_alpha   90.00
_cell.angle_beta   90.00
_cell.angle_gamma   90.00
#
_symmetry.space_group_name_H-M   'P 1'
#
loop_
_entity.id
_entity.type
_entity.pdbx_description
1 polymer ?
#
loop_
_entity_poly.entity_id
_entity_poly.type
_entity_poly.pdbx_seq_one_letter_code
_entity_poly.pdbx_strand_id
1 'polypeptide(L)'
;MIFFPRPFTSSTTHTSQQPSTSKSRMYLHFPRSKIIRQILASILLTAIVIALSFGITSHLILGEVDDHLPLENAPPQQISLTANFLDIDTTARTMTVDWYTDYDCDNSTQIFATNIFVDSNLLAAPSGTQLSDMASIAIPTTPIFRMNITEACSDEDNRARANSPVFRTILKLTGQPSASRSRQAGQANRDSLQAYPFDNYYFEVFMFATVASTNQSVGMNLEDSFGTPINFELSLRKDISFNNDRGLYLHFTVKRSTAVKSLVIIIVIANWLVTLAFLWVTVAAFVWDHEIVTEMFVVPIATLFAFTSVRANFPGAPSGFGAVVDYYGILPNLGLMTLSSAILLLRVLFRRVSGAARRARVQKDVEPSSNSPLTQKGVESTAGSPEPATAV
;
A
#
# COMPACT_ATOMS: atom_id res chain seq x y z
N MET A 1 -1.41 -12.19 27.81
CA MET A 1 -0.74 -13.25 28.61
C MET A 1 0.76 -12.98 28.53
N ILE A 2 1.31 -12.32 29.55
CA ILE A 2 2.72 -11.85 29.56
C ILE A 2 3.41 -12.62 30.68
N PHE A 3 4.30 -13.55 30.31
CA PHE A 3 5.15 -14.29 31.24
C PHE A 3 6.44 -13.51 31.46
N PHE A 4 6.65 -13.01 32.68
CA PHE A 4 7.96 -12.61 33.18
C PHE A 4 8.63 -13.82 33.86
N PRO A 5 9.89 -14.16 33.56
CA PRO A 5 10.67 -15.03 34.43
C PRO A 5 11.42 -14.23 35.51
N ARG A 6 11.35 -14.75 36.74
CA ARG A 6 12.10 -14.29 37.92
C ARG A 6 13.61 -14.62 37.80
N PRO A 7 14.48 -13.85 38.48
CA PRO A 7 15.92 -14.13 38.53
C PRO A 7 16.24 -15.25 39.52
N PHE A 8 17.13 -16.16 39.12
CA PHE A 8 17.71 -17.19 39.98
C PHE A 8 19.12 -16.74 40.39
N THR A 9 19.31 -16.53 41.69
CA THR A 9 20.61 -16.39 42.34
C THR A 9 21.04 -17.74 42.91
N SER A 10 22.23 -18.23 42.54
CA SER A 10 23.05 -19.02 43.46
C SER A 10 24.50 -19.08 42.99
N SER A 11 25.35 -18.51 43.84
CA SER A 11 26.79 -18.64 43.91
C SER A 11 27.23 -20.10 44.05
N THR A 12 28.22 -20.54 43.27
CA THR A 12 29.18 -21.55 43.73
C THR A 12 30.52 -21.37 43.01
N THR A 13 31.51 -20.91 43.76
CA THR A 13 32.88 -20.67 43.35
C THR A 13 33.64 -22.01 43.38
N HIS A 14 34.02 -22.54 42.21
CA HIS A 14 35.03 -23.60 42.11
C HIS A 14 36.18 -23.12 41.25
N THR A 15 37.26 -22.75 41.93
CA THR A 15 38.54 -22.33 41.34
C THR A 15 39.29 -23.56 40.86
N SER A 16 39.23 -23.83 39.55
CA SER A 16 40.09 -24.81 38.88
C SER A 16 41.11 -24.06 38.01
N GLN A 17 42.39 -24.17 38.38
CA GLN A 17 43.53 -23.64 37.63
C GLN A 17 43.65 -24.41 36.30
N GLN A 18 43.38 -23.73 35.18
CA GLN A 18 43.69 -24.21 33.84
C GLN A 18 45.06 -23.66 33.37
N PRO A 19 45.87 -24.47 32.68
CA PRO A 19 47.19 -24.09 32.21
C PRO A 19 47.12 -23.03 31.11
N SER A 20 47.99 -22.03 31.23
CA SER A 20 48.14 -20.87 30.36
C SER A 20 48.71 -21.23 28.99
N THR A 21 47.86 -21.72 28.08
CA THR A 21 48.20 -21.71 26.66
C THR A 21 48.11 -20.27 26.17
N SER A 22 49.27 -19.63 26.00
CA SER A 22 49.46 -18.31 25.38
C SER A 22 48.83 -18.31 23.98
N LYS A 23 47.56 -17.93 23.89
CA LYS A 23 46.90 -17.58 22.63
C LYS A 23 47.45 -16.22 22.23
N SER A 24 48.49 -16.23 21.39
CA SER A 24 48.93 -15.07 20.65
C SER A 24 47.74 -14.47 19.90
N ARG A 25 47.12 -13.43 20.50
CA ARG A 25 46.12 -12.60 19.85
C ARG A 25 46.81 -11.90 18.70
N MET A 26 46.73 -12.51 17.51
CA MET A 26 47.06 -11.85 16.26
C MET A 26 46.00 -10.78 16.05
N TYR A 27 46.22 -9.60 16.62
CA TYR A 27 45.43 -8.41 16.33
C TYR A 27 45.67 -8.08 14.87
N LEU A 28 44.77 -8.54 13.99
CA LEU A 28 44.67 -8.02 12.64
C LEU A 28 44.43 -6.51 12.78
N HIS A 29 45.50 -5.75 12.59
CA HIS A 29 45.51 -4.30 12.69
C HIS A 29 44.84 -3.74 11.43
N PHE A 30 43.52 -3.98 11.32
CA PHE A 30 42.71 -3.35 10.30
C PHE A 30 42.78 -1.84 10.55
N PRO A 31 43.16 -1.02 9.55
CA PRO A 31 43.30 0.41 9.75
C PRO A 31 41.92 0.98 10.09
N ARG A 32 41.69 1.28 11.38
CA ARG A 32 40.44 1.85 11.93
C ARG A 32 39.91 3.03 11.11
N SER A 33 40.82 3.78 10.49
CA SER A 33 40.49 4.90 9.61
C SER A 33 39.70 4.52 8.35
N LYS A 34 39.89 3.32 7.78
CA LYS A 34 39.16 2.87 6.58
C LYS A 34 37.72 2.48 6.91
N ILE A 35 37.52 1.81 8.05
CA ILE A 35 36.18 1.38 8.51
C ILE A 35 35.32 2.59 8.85
N ILE A 36 35.86 3.57 9.59
CA ILE A 36 35.14 4.79 9.96
C ILE A 36 34.74 5.59 8.70
N ARG A 37 35.63 5.69 7.71
CA ARG A 37 35.30 6.35 6.42
C ARG A 37 34.17 5.64 5.67
N GLN A 38 34.16 4.31 5.65
CA GLN A 38 33.09 3.55 5.00
C GLN A 38 31.74 3.70 5.72
N ILE A 39 31.74 3.68 7.05
CA ILE A 39 30.53 3.88 7.84
C ILE A 39 29.99 5.30 7.64
N LEU A 40 30.84 6.33 7.71
CA LEU A 40 30.45 7.72 7.47
C LEU A 40 29.92 7.93 6.05
N ALA A 41 30.55 7.33 5.04
CA ALA A 41 30.07 7.39 3.65
C ALA A 41 28.69 6.73 3.51
N SER A 42 28.46 5.59 4.17
CA SER A 42 27.16 4.91 4.16
C SER A 42 26.07 5.73 4.86
N ILE A 43 26.37 6.34 6.02
CA ILE A 43 25.43 7.21 6.74
C ILE A 43 25.10 8.45 5.91
N LEU A 44 26.11 9.10 5.33
CA LEU A 44 25.93 10.28 4.49
C LEU A 44 25.06 9.97 3.26
N LEU A 45 25.33 8.84 2.59
CA LEU A 45 24.52 8.38 1.46
C LEU A 45 23.07 8.14 1.89
N THR A 46 22.86 7.50 3.03
CA THR A 46 21.52 7.25 3.57
C THR A 46 20.80 8.55 3.91
N ALA A 47 21.48 9.51 4.53
CA ALA A 47 20.94 10.82 4.85
C ALA A 47 20.57 11.63 3.59
N ILE A 48 21.38 11.56 2.53
CA ILE A 48 21.10 12.20 1.24
C ILE A 48 19.85 11.58 0.61
N VAL A 49 19.73 10.25 0.61
CA VAL A 49 18.56 9.55 0.07
C VAL A 49 17.29 9.94 0.85
N ILE A 50 17.37 10.03 2.17
CA ILE A 50 16.24 10.48 3.01
C ILE A 50 15.88 11.94 2.71
N ALA A 51 16.86 12.85 2.66
CA ALA A 51 16.63 14.26 2.40
C ALA A 51 16.03 14.51 1.01
N LEU A 52 16.51 13.81 -0.02
CA LEU A 52 15.93 13.86 -1.37
C LEU A 52 14.51 13.31 -1.39
N SER A 53 14.25 12.21 -0.68
CA SER A 53 12.91 11.64 -0.58
C SER A 53 11.93 12.61 0.10
N PHE A 54 12.35 13.30 1.17
CA PHE A 54 11.56 14.33 1.84
C PHE A 54 11.33 15.55 0.95
N GLY A 55 12.37 16.07 0.28
CA GLY A 55 12.26 17.22 -0.62
C GLY A 55 11.30 16.96 -1.79
N ILE A 56 11.37 15.75 -2.37
CA ILE A 56 10.44 15.32 -3.41
C ILE A 56 9.03 15.20 -2.85
N THR A 57 8.84 14.57 -1.67
CA THR A 57 7.52 14.38 -1.08
C THR A 57 6.83 15.71 -0.76
N SER A 58 7.54 16.68 -0.17
CA SER A 58 6.99 18.00 0.17
C SER A 58 6.56 18.80 -1.06
N HIS A 59 7.26 18.65 -2.20
CA HIS A 59 6.87 19.31 -3.45
C HIS A 59 5.61 18.73 -4.09
N LEU A 60 5.20 17.52 -3.70
CA LEU A 60 4.10 16.79 -4.33
C LEU A 60 2.79 16.87 -3.56
N ILE A 61 2.77 17.53 -2.40
CA ILE A 61 1.60 17.68 -1.53
C ILE A 61 0.74 18.90 -1.89
N LEU A 62 1.21 19.81 -2.75
CA LEU A 62 0.53 21.08 -3.05
C LEU A 62 0.27 21.27 -4.55
N GLY A 63 -0.31 20.27 -5.20
CA GLY A 63 -1.03 20.49 -6.45
C GLY A 63 -2.44 20.93 -6.10
N GLU A 64 -2.65 22.24 -5.94
CA GLU A 64 -3.99 22.80 -5.90
C GLU A 64 -4.63 22.55 -7.28
N VAL A 65 -5.78 21.90 -7.30
CA VAL A 65 -6.54 21.66 -8.53
C VAL A 65 -7.14 23.00 -8.93
N ASP A 66 -6.38 23.78 -9.68
CA ASP A 66 -6.76 25.09 -10.18
C ASP A 66 -7.68 24.91 -11.40
N ASP A 67 -8.90 24.43 -11.16
CA ASP A 67 -9.90 24.15 -12.19
C ASP A 67 -11.17 25.00 -11.99
N HIS A 68 -11.01 26.31 -11.73
CA HIS A 68 -12.05 27.25 -12.18
C HIS A 68 -11.97 27.29 -13.71
N LEU A 69 -12.73 26.41 -14.37
CA LEU A 69 -12.92 26.48 -15.83
C LEU A 69 -14.13 27.37 -16.10
N PRO A 70 -13.96 28.68 -16.35
CA PRO A 70 -15.08 29.50 -16.78
C PRO A 70 -15.55 28.97 -18.14
N LEU A 71 -16.78 28.49 -18.17
CA LEU A 71 -17.47 28.14 -19.40
C LEU A 71 -17.87 29.43 -20.12
N GLU A 72 -16.92 29.97 -20.88
CA GLU A 72 -16.99 31.31 -21.50
C GLU A 72 -18.13 31.49 -22.53
N ASN A 73 -18.89 30.45 -22.90
CA ASN A 73 -19.89 30.52 -23.98
C ASN A 73 -21.18 29.69 -23.77
N ALA A 74 -21.52 29.32 -22.54
CA ALA A 74 -22.75 28.55 -22.32
C ALA A 74 -24.01 29.44 -22.51
N PRO A 75 -25.06 28.96 -23.22
CA PRO A 75 -26.33 29.69 -23.39
C PRO A 75 -26.94 30.03 -22.03
N PRO A 76 -27.86 31.03 -21.94
CA PRO A 76 -28.48 31.46 -20.68
C PRO A 76 -28.97 30.23 -19.90
N GLN A 77 -28.27 29.99 -18.79
CA GLN A 77 -28.31 28.74 -18.04
C GLN A 77 -29.49 28.79 -17.07
N GLN A 78 -30.15 27.65 -16.86
CA GLN A 78 -31.28 27.58 -15.94
C GLN A 78 -30.98 26.72 -14.71
N ILE A 79 -30.03 25.78 -14.81
CA ILE A 79 -29.60 24.93 -13.70
C ILE A 79 -28.08 24.90 -13.65
N SER A 80 -27.53 25.39 -12.54
CA SER A 80 -26.12 25.22 -12.18
C SER A 80 -25.98 23.99 -11.28
N LEU A 81 -24.91 23.23 -11.48
CA LEU A 81 -24.56 22.10 -10.63
C LEU A 81 -23.19 22.33 -10.02
N THR A 82 -23.07 21.98 -8.75
CA THR A 82 -21.79 21.85 -8.07
C THR A 82 -21.57 20.40 -7.67
N ALA A 83 -20.43 19.83 -8.06
CA ALA A 83 -20.09 18.44 -7.76
C ALA A 83 -19.20 18.36 -6.52
N ASN A 84 -19.52 17.47 -5.58
CA ASN A 84 -18.67 17.11 -4.45
C ASN A 84 -18.27 15.64 -4.53
N PHE A 85 -16.98 15.41 -4.73
CA PHE A 85 -16.41 14.08 -4.89
C PHE A 85 -16.11 13.44 -3.52
N LEU A 86 -16.86 12.40 -3.17
CA LEU A 86 -16.81 11.82 -1.82
C LEU A 86 -15.86 10.63 -1.69
N ASP A 87 -16.00 9.64 -2.57
CA ASP A 87 -15.31 8.36 -2.42
C ASP A 87 -15.05 7.66 -3.76
N ILE A 88 -13.94 6.93 -3.82
CA ILE A 88 -13.51 6.12 -4.96
C ILE A 88 -13.24 4.69 -4.47
N ASP A 89 -14.01 3.74 -5.00
CA ASP A 89 -13.73 2.32 -4.84
C ASP A 89 -13.18 1.75 -6.15
N THR A 90 -11.87 1.58 -6.23
CA THR A 90 -11.20 0.98 -7.40
C THR A 90 -11.46 -0.52 -7.54
N THR A 91 -11.87 -1.19 -6.46
CA THR A 91 -12.18 -2.62 -6.48
C THR A 91 -13.58 -2.84 -7.05
N ALA A 92 -14.58 -2.09 -6.57
CA ALA A 92 -15.93 -2.09 -7.12
C ALA A 92 -16.03 -1.33 -8.46
N ARG A 93 -14.99 -0.56 -8.81
CA ARG A 93 -14.97 0.36 -9.96
C ARG A 93 -16.10 1.37 -9.90
N THR A 94 -16.21 2.07 -8.77
CA THR A 94 -17.27 3.06 -8.55
C THR A 94 -16.73 4.38 -7.98
N MET A 95 -17.45 5.46 -8.27
CA MET A 95 -17.19 6.82 -7.80
C MET A 95 -18.47 7.39 -7.19
N THR A 96 -18.42 7.88 -5.96
CA THR A 96 -19.58 8.51 -5.30
C THR A 96 -19.48 10.02 -5.40
N VAL A 97 -20.52 10.65 -5.96
CA VAL A 97 -20.59 12.10 -6.18
C VAL A 97 -21.90 12.65 -5.62
N ASP A 98 -21.80 13.67 -4.79
CA ASP A 98 -22.93 14.51 -4.38
C ASP A 98 -23.04 15.71 -5.31
N TRP A 99 -24.25 15.96 -5.79
CA TRP A 99 -24.57 17.07 -6.67
C TRP A 99 -25.42 18.07 -5.90
N TYR A 100 -24.98 19.31 -5.86
CA TYR A 100 -25.73 20.44 -5.33
C TYR A 100 -26.26 21.20 -6.53
N THR A 101 -27.56 21.46 -6.58
CA THR A 101 -28.12 22.26 -7.65
C THR A 101 -28.34 23.68 -7.18
N ASP A 102 -27.88 24.64 -7.98
CA ASP A 102 -28.13 26.07 -7.79
C ASP A 102 -29.00 26.61 -8.94
N TYR A 103 -29.76 27.65 -8.65
CA TYR A 103 -30.75 28.23 -9.56
C TYR A 103 -30.89 29.74 -9.36
N ASP A 104 -30.99 30.47 -10.47
CA ASP A 104 -31.20 31.91 -10.47
C ASP A 104 -32.70 32.24 -10.40
N CYS A 105 -33.15 32.83 -9.28
CA CYS A 105 -34.53 33.26 -9.11
C CYS A 105 -34.83 34.65 -9.71
N ASP A 106 -33.80 35.44 -10.03
CA ASP A 106 -33.95 36.88 -10.32
C ASP A 106 -34.52 37.15 -11.73
N ASN A 107 -34.43 36.17 -12.64
CA ASN A 107 -34.85 36.29 -14.04
C ASN A 107 -36.14 35.50 -14.40
N SER A 108 -36.92 35.13 -13.38
CA SER A 108 -37.92 34.06 -13.44
C SER A 108 -39.29 34.44 -14.06
N THR A 109 -39.33 34.65 -15.38
CA THR A 109 -40.64 34.59 -16.10
C THR A 109 -41.12 33.16 -16.35
N GLN A 110 -40.31 32.16 -16.03
CA GLN A 110 -40.55 30.75 -16.33
C GLN A 110 -40.09 29.85 -15.18
N ILE A 111 -40.93 29.79 -14.15
CA ILE A 111 -40.73 28.93 -13.00
C ILE A 111 -41.41 27.58 -13.29
N PHE A 112 -40.62 26.51 -13.41
CA PHE A 112 -41.17 25.17 -13.65
C PHE A 112 -40.53 24.11 -12.76
N ALA A 113 -41.28 23.04 -12.50
CA ALA A 113 -40.70 21.82 -11.98
C ALA A 113 -39.83 21.17 -13.06
N THR A 114 -38.59 20.82 -12.70
CA THR A 114 -37.60 20.26 -13.62
C THR A 114 -37.18 18.87 -13.17
N ASN A 115 -37.18 17.94 -14.11
CA ASN A 115 -36.74 16.57 -13.94
C ASN A 115 -35.29 16.46 -14.43
N ILE A 116 -34.38 16.00 -13.57
CA ILE A 116 -32.98 15.72 -13.93
C ILE A 116 -32.82 14.22 -14.15
N PHE A 117 -32.21 13.86 -15.28
CA PHE A 117 -31.93 12.50 -15.69
C PHE A 117 -30.43 12.29 -15.81
N VAL A 118 -29.99 11.08 -15.53
CA VAL A 118 -28.59 10.63 -15.66
C VAL A 118 -28.60 9.37 -16.52
N ASP A 119 -27.59 9.20 -17.37
CA ASP A 119 -27.43 7.95 -18.13
C ASP A 119 -27.32 6.74 -17.18
N SER A 120 -28.29 5.84 -17.26
CA SER A 120 -28.38 4.66 -16.41
C SER A 120 -27.26 3.65 -16.68
N ASN A 121 -26.60 3.70 -17.84
CA ASN A 121 -25.45 2.86 -18.14
C ASN A 121 -24.20 3.30 -17.35
N LEU A 122 -24.09 4.60 -17.05
CA LEU A 122 -22.99 5.19 -16.28
C LEU A 122 -23.18 5.02 -14.77
N LEU A 123 -24.41 4.78 -14.30
CA LEU A 123 -24.70 4.51 -12.91
C LEU A 123 -24.29 3.08 -12.51
N ALA A 124 -23.62 2.96 -11.37
CA ALA A 124 -23.42 1.70 -10.68
C ALA A 124 -24.62 1.47 -9.76
N ALA A 125 -25.23 0.29 -9.82
CA ALA A 125 -26.30 0.00 -8.88
C ALA A 125 -25.72 -0.24 -7.49
N PRO A 126 -26.40 0.24 -6.44
CA PRO A 126 -26.05 -0.13 -5.08
C PRO A 126 -26.10 -1.65 -4.93
N SER A 127 -25.12 -2.21 -4.24
CA SER A 127 -24.97 -3.64 -3.99
C SER A 127 -26.28 -4.27 -3.51
N GLY A 128 -26.93 -5.08 -4.35
CA GLY A 128 -28.14 -5.84 -4.00
C GLY A 128 -29.42 -5.49 -4.75
N THR A 129 -29.47 -4.40 -5.54
CA THR A 129 -30.57 -4.19 -6.50
C THR A 129 -30.27 -4.88 -7.82
N GLN A 130 -31.23 -5.64 -8.36
CA GLN A 130 -31.06 -6.34 -9.63
C GLN A 130 -30.90 -5.32 -10.77
N LEU A 131 -29.70 -5.28 -11.33
CA LEU A 131 -29.24 -4.36 -12.39
C LEU A 131 -29.83 -4.61 -13.78
N SER A 132 -30.55 -5.72 -13.99
CA SER A 132 -31.02 -6.14 -15.32
C SER A 132 -31.95 -5.12 -15.97
N ASP A 133 -32.60 -4.27 -15.16
CA ASP A 133 -33.59 -3.32 -15.65
C ASP A 133 -33.00 -1.90 -15.88
N MET A 134 -31.73 -1.66 -15.52
CA MET A 134 -31.10 -0.33 -15.62
C MET A 134 -30.21 -0.14 -16.85
N ALA A 135 -29.60 -1.20 -17.40
CA ALA A 135 -28.78 -1.09 -18.60
C ALA A 135 -29.68 -1.03 -19.84
N SER A 136 -29.88 0.16 -20.40
CA SER A 136 -30.70 0.38 -21.58
C SER A 136 -30.11 1.48 -22.44
N ILE A 137 -30.26 1.34 -23.76
CA ILE A 137 -29.92 2.39 -24.74
C ILE A 137 -31.09 3.40 -24.83
N ALA A 138 -32.26 3.07 -24.29
CA ALA A 138 -33.40 3.97 -24.28
C ALA A 138 -33.14 5.19 -23.38
N ILE A 139 -33.71 6.34 -23.77
CA ILE A 139 -33.66 7.55 -22.96
C ILE A 139 -34.30 7.25 -21.58
N PRO A 140 -33.61 7.54 -20.46
CA PRO A 140 -34.16 7.32 -19.13
C PRO A 140 -35.49 8.05 -18.95
N THR A 141 -36.53 7.32 -18.54
CA THR A 141 -37.88 7.89 -18.30
C THR A 141 -38.11 8.27 -16.85
N THR A 142 -37.27 7.77 -15.94
CA THR A 142 -37.37 8.01 -14.51
C THR A 142 -36.28 9.00 -14.10
N PRO A 143 -36.62 10.21 -13.61
CA PRO A 143 -35.62 11.17 -13.19
C PRO A 143 -34.93 10.71 -11.90
N ILE A 144 -33.63 11.01 -11.79
CA ILE A 144 -32.87 10.76 -10.56
C ILE A 144 -33.21 11.79 -9.48
N PHE A 145 -33.59 12.99 -9.91
CA PHE A 145 -33.89 14.11 -9.04
C PHE A 145 -34.98 14.96 -9.68
N ARG A 146 -35.94 15.39 -8.87
CA ARG A 146 -37.01 16.30 -9.28
C ARG A 146 -36.89 17.55 -8.45
N MET A 147 -36.68 18.68 -9.13
CA MET A 147 -36.56 19.98 -8.50
C MET A 147 -37.82 20.80 -8.77
N ASN A 148 -38.45 21.30 -7.71
CA ASN A 148 -39.57 22.22 -7.83
C ASN A 148 -39.09 23.66 -7.64
N ILE A 149 -38.64 24.29 -8.73
CA ILE A 149 -38.07 25.66 -8.68
C ILE A 149 -39.13 26.66 -8.17
N THR A 150 -40.43 26.40 -8.39
CA THR A 150 -41.51 27.26 -7.87
C THR A 150 -41.53 27.36 -6.38
N GLU A 151 -41.34 26.24 -5.70
CA GLU A 151 -41.31 26.23 -4.25
C GLU A 151 -39.98 26.80 -3.75
N ALA A 152 -38.89 26.48 -4.44
CA ALA A 152 -37.54 26.90 -4.10
C ALA A 152 -37.30 28.42 -4.28
N CYS A 153 -38.00 29.07 -5.22
CA CYS A 153 -38.00 30.51 -5.45
C CYS A 153 -39.19 31.25 -4.80
N SER A 154 -40.10 30.55 -4.12
CA SER A 154 -41.19 31.23 -3.38
C SER A 154 -40.63 32.02 -2.19
N ASP A 155 -41.43 32.98 -1.67
CA ASP A 155 -41.05 33.95 -0.62
C ASP A 155 -40.08 33.41 0.45
N GLU A 156 -39.20 34.27 0.97
CA GLU A 156 -38.12 33.91 1.92
C GLU A 156 -38.59 33.00 3.08
N ASP A 157 -39.81 33.18 3.56
CA ASP A 157 -40.42 32.36 4.62
C ASP A 157 -40.62 30.88 4.23
N ASN A 158 -40.85 30.59 2.94
CA ASN A 158 -41.02 29.24 2.42
C ASN A 158 -39.70 28.56 2.08
N ARG A 159 -38.61 29.32 1.84
CA ARG A 159 -37.28 28.72 1.61
C ARG A 159 -36.84 27.84 2.78
N ALA A 160 -37.24 28.20 4.01
CA ALA A 160 -36.96 27.41 5.21
C ALA A 160 -37.65 26.03 5.26
N ARG A 161 -38.65 25.79 4.39
CA ARG A 161 -39.41 24.52 4.35
C ARG A 161 -38.96 23.60 3.21
N ALA A 162 -38.20 24.11 2.24
CA ALA A 162 -37.72 23.31 1.12
C ALA A 162 -36.62 22.32 1.58
N ASN A 163 -36.62 21.12 1.02
CA ASN A 163 -35.51 20.18 1.19
C ASN A 163 -34.27 20.74 0.50
N SER A 164 -33.08 20.42 1.05
CA SER A 164 -31.82 20.80 0.40
C SER A 164 -31.74 20.20 -1.01
N PRO A 165 -31.38 20.99 -2.03
CA PRO A 165 -31.44 20.55 -3.42
C PRO A 165 -30.18 19.74 -3.78
N VAL A 166 -30.04 18.59 -3.10
CA VAL A 166 -28.86 17.72 -3.15
C VAL A 166 -29.28 16.31 -3.51
N PHE A 167 -28.55 15.70 -4.44
CA PHE A 167 -28.72 14.28 -4.77
C PHE A 167 -27.39 13.58 -4.96
N ARG A 168 -27.37 12.27 -4.68
CA ARG A 168 -26.16 11.44 -4.76
C ARG A 168 -26.23 10.51 -5.96
N THR A 169 -25.10 10.36 -6.64
CA THR A 169 -24.90 9.35 -7.68
C THR A 169 -23.73 8.45 -7.35
N ILE A 170 -23.83 7.19 -7.77
CA ILE A 170 -22.72 6.24 -7.76
C ILE A 170 -22.43 5.93 -9.23
N LEU A 171 -21.29 6.41 -9.73
CA LEU A 171 -20.88 6.33 -11.13
C LEU A 171 -19.89 5.19 -11.34
N LYS A 172 -19.91 4.55 -12.50
CA LYS A 172 -18.95 3.51 -12.87
C LYS A 172 -17.63 4.12 -13.29
N LEU A 173 -16.54 3.57 -12.74
CA LEU A 173 -15.20 3.78 -13.26
C LEU A 173 -14.98 2.86 -14.46
N THR A 174 -14.60 3.46 -15.58
CA THR A 174 -14.29 2.79 -16.83
C THR A 174 -12.80 2.91 -17.14
N GLY A 175 -12.30 2.00 -17.98
CA GLY A 175 -11.00 2.18 -18.64
C GLY A 175 -11.14 3.18 -19.79
N GLN A 176 -10.02 3.61 -20.36
CA GLN A 176 -10.03 4.64 -21.39
C GLN A 176 -10.93 4.20 -22.56
N PRO A 177 -11.94 5.02 -22.94
CA PRO A 177 -12.86 4.65 -23.99
C PRO A 177 -12.12 4.40 -25.30
N SER A 178 -12.45 3.26 -25.91
CA SER A 178 -11.73 2.69 -27.04
C SER A 178 -11.76 3.54 -28.31
N ALA A 179 -12.61 4.58 -28.36
CA ALA A 179 -12.74 5.47 -29.50
C ALA A 179 -11.47 6.30 -29.78
N SER A 180 -10.57 6.47 -28.79
CA SER A 180 -9.27 7.13 -28.99
C SER A 180 -8.12 6.15 -29.29
N ARG A 181 -8.39 4.87 -29.59
CA ARG A 181 -7.39 3.78 -29.76
C ARG A 181 -6.38 3.95 -30.89
N SER A 182 -6.38 5.05 -31.66
CA SER A 182 -5.66 5.03 -32.92
C SER A 182 -4.13 4.93 -32.83
N ARG A 183 -3.44 5.14 -31.69
CA ARG A 183 -1.95 5.12 -31.72
C ARG A 183 -1.13 4.53 -30.56
N GLN A 184 -1.66 4.07 -29.41
CA GLN A 184 -0.78 3.60 -28.32
C GLN A 184 -1.25 2.29 -27.67
N ALA A 185 -0.85 1.17 -28.26
CA ALA A 185 -0.99 -0.17 -27.67
C ALA A 185 -0.29 -0.32 -26.29
N GLY A 186 0.60 0.60 -25.91
CA GLY A 186 1.23 0.64 -24.59
C GLY A 186 0.38 1.23 -23.45
N GLN A 187 -0.74 1.90 -23.77
CA GLN A 187 -1.55 2.61 -22.78
C GLN A 187 -2.60 1.70 -22.10
N ALA A 188 -3.05 0.64 -22.78
CA ALA A 188 -4.14 -0.22 -22.29
C ALA A 188 -3.82 -0.95 -20.96
N ASN A 189 -2.55 -1.07 -20.59
CA ASN A 189 -2.15 -1.69 -19.32
C ASN A 189 -2.28 -0.76 -18.12
N ARG A 190 -2.47 0.56 -18.32
CA ARG A 190 -2.57 1.54 -17.22
C ARG A 190 -3.96 1.61 -16.59
N ASP A 191 -4.96 1.03 -17.24
CA ASP A 191 -6.37 1.11 -16.82
C ASP A 191 -6.81 -0.07 -15.94
N SER A 192 -5.84 -0.81 -15.43
CA SER A 192 -6.03 -1.99 -14.59
C SER A 192 -5.49 -1.74 -13.20
N LEU A 193 -6.14 -2.34 -12.20
CA LEU A 193 -5.68 -2.37 -10.80
C LEU A 193 -4.27 -3.00 -10.68
N GLN A 194 -3.87 -3.79 -11.67
CA GLN A 194 -2.51 -4.32 -11.79
C GLN A 194 -1.46 -3.22 -11.96
N ALA A 195 -1.79 -2.05 -12.51
CA ALA A 195 -0.82 -0.97 -12.75
C ALA A 195 -0.48 -0.14 -11.50
N TYR A 196 -1.02 -0.51 -10.32
CA TYR A 196 -0.79 0.22 -9.07
C TYR A 196 0.72 0.46 -8.80
N PRO A 197 1.12 1.69 -8.41
CA PRO A 197 0.31 2.86 -8.06
C PRO A 197 0.07 3.85 -9.23
N PHE A 198 0.34 3.43 -10.47
CA PHE A 198 0.22 4.27 -11.68
C PHE A 198 -1.05 3.97 -12.48
N ASP A 199 -2.01 3.33 -11.83
CA ASP A 199 -3.34 3.07 -12.36
C ASP A 199 -4.07 4.39 -12.64
N ASN A 200 -4.75 4.44 -13.78
CA ASN A 200 -5.62 5.54 -14.18
C ASN A 200 -7.02 4.99 -14.45
N TYR A 201 -8.02 5.72 -14.02
CA TYR A 201 -9.42 5.41 -14.30
C TYR A 201 -10.08 6.63 -14.91
N TYR A 202 -11.21 6.39 -15.55
CA TYR A 202 -12.03 7.41 -16.16
C TYR A 202 -13.45 7.23 -15.67
N PHE A 203 -14.18 8.31 -15.50
CA PHE A 203 -15.62 8.21 -15.43
C PHE A 203 -16.24 9.31 -16.23
N GLU A 204 -17.39 8.98 -16.80
CA GLU A 204 -18.17 9.87 -17.62
C GLU A 204 -19.46 10.17 -16.86
N VAL A 205 -19.95 11.38 -17.06
CA VAL A 205 -21.23 11.81 -16.53
C VAL A 205 -21.99 12.44 -17.68
N PHE A 206 -23.15 11.87 -17.98
CA PHE A 206 -24.10 12.48 -18.89
C PHE A 206 -25.39 12.76 -18.14
N MET A 207 -25.75 14.04 -18.09
CA MET A 207 -26.96 14.52 -17.45
C MET A 207 -27.75 15.40 -18.41
N PHE A 208 -29.07 15.35 -18.30
CA PHE A 208 -29.94 16.29 -18.99
C PHE A 208 -31.14 16.59 -18.11
N ALA A 209 -31.75 17.76 -18.34
CA ALA A 209 -32.91 18.20 -17.59
C ALA A 209 -34.07 18.49 -18.54
N THR A 210 -35.29 18.18 -18.10
CA THR A 210 -36.50 18.56 -18.84
C THR A 210 -37.55 19.15 -17.91
N VAL A 211 -38.31 20.12 -18.41
CA VAL A 211 -39.48 20.65 -17.72
C VAL A 211 -40.53 19.53 -17.54
N ALA A 212 -41.01 19.32 -16.32
CA ALA A 212 -41.88 18.20 -15.96
C ALA A 212 -43.26 18.24 -16.65
N SER A 213 -43.76 19.42 -17.00
CA SER A 213 -45.06 19.60 -17.65
C SER A 213 -44.99 19.51 -19.17
N THR A 214 -43.90 19.97 -19.80
CA THR A 214 -43.78 20.09 -21.27
C THR A 214 -42.78 19.13 -21.90
N ASN A 215 -41.95 18.45 -21.10
CA ASN A 215 -40.81 17.64 -21.53
C ASN A 215 -39.81 18.42 -22.41
N GLN A 216 -39.78 19.75 -22.33
CA GLN A 216 -38.78 20.56 -23.04
C GLN A 216 -37.43 20.53 -22.33
N SER A 217 -36.34 20.44 -23.11
CA SER A 217 -34.98 20.36 -22.58
C SER A 217 -34.52 21.69 -21.95
N VAL A 218 -33.92 21.59 -20.78
CA VAL A 218 -33.41 22.70 -19.96
C VAL A 218 -31.88 22.65 -19.95
N GLY A 219 -31.25 23.81 -20.16
CA GLY A 219 -29.80 23.93 -20.13
C GLY A 219 -29.24 23.70 -18.73
N MET A 220 -28.24 22.83 -18.63
CA MET A 220 -27.50 22.54 -17.41
C MET A 220 -26.04 22.95 -17.56
N ASN A 221 -25.45 23.40 -16.46
CA ASN A 221 -24.02 23.71 -16.40
C ASN A 221 -23.39 23.14 -15.13
N LEU A 222 -22.09 22.84 -15.20
CA LEU A 222 -21.27 22.59 -14.01
C LEU A 222 -20.62 23.92 -13.62
N GLU A 223 -21.03 24.47 -12.48
CA GLU A 223 -20.52 25.74 -11.97
C GLU A 223 -19.20 25.55 -11.23
N ASP A 224 -19.18 24.58 -10.31
CA ASP A 224 -18.00 24.29 -9.50
C ASP A 224 -17.87 22.78 -9.26
N SER A 225 -16.67 22.34 -8.91
CA SER A 225 -16.44 20.98 -8.45
C SER A 225 -15.38 20.97 -7.37
N PHE A 226 -15.73 20.38 -6.23
CA PHE A 226 -14.86 20.30 -5.07
C PHE A 226 -14.86 18.89 -4.47
N GLY A 227 -14.07 18.72 -3.43
CA GLY A 227 -13.84 17.42 -2.82
C GLY A 227 -12.80 16.63 -3.61
N THR A 228 -11.97 15.89 -2.91
CA THR A 228 -11.01 14.98 -3.53
C THR A 228 -10.94 13.75 -2.65
N PRO A 229 -11.38 12.58 -3.14
CA PRO A 229 -11.29 11.35 -2.38
C PRO A 229 -9.84 11.08 -1.99
N ILE A 230 -9.64 10.64 -0.75
CA ILE A 230 -8.31 10.43 -0.18
C ILE A 230 -7.52 9.48 -1.09
N ASN A 231 -6.24 9.79 -1.34
CA ASN A 231 -5.31 9.03 -2.18
C ASN A 231 -5.53 9.14 -3.70
N PHE A 232 -6.44 9.99 -4.15
CA PHE A 232 -6.67 10.22 -5.57
C PHE A 232 -6.47 11.68 -5.96
N GLU A 233 -6.31 11.87 -7.25
CA GLU A 233 -6.25 13.15 -7.93
C GLU A 233 -7.27 13.08 -9.06
N LEU A 234 -8.15 14.08 -9.12
CA LEU A 234 -9.19 14.21 -10.12
C LEU A 234 -8.81 15.34 -11.08
N SER A 235 -9.03 15.12 -12.36
CA SER A 235 -8.85 16.16 -13.37
C SER A 235 -10.01 16.11 -14.35
N LEU A 236 -10.67 17.24 -14.57
CA LEU A 236 -11.72 17.34 -15.59
C LEU A 236 -11.05 17.45 -16.97
N ARG A 237 -11.40 16.57 -17.90
CA ARG A 237 -10.95 16.68 -19.28
C ARG A 237 -11.78 17.79 -19.95
N LYS A 238 -11.10 18.78 -20.55
CA LYS A 238 -11.68 19.99 -21.17
C LYS A 238 -12.68 19.74 -22.33
N ASP A 239 -13.04 18.48 -22.60
CA ASP A 239 -13.97 18.10 -23.65
C ASP A 239 -15.44 18.18 -23.14
N ILE A 240 -15.87 19.38 -22.69
CA ILE A 240 -17.29 19.63 -22.42
C ILE A 240 -17.96 19.84 -23.78
N SER A 241 -18.57 18.78 -24.32
CA SER A 241 -19.41 18.91 -25.51
C SER A 241 -20.83 19.20 -25.07
N PHE A 242 -21.27 20.45 -25.28
CA PHE A 242 -22.69 20.73 -25.37
C PHE A 242 -23.16 20.19 -26.71
N ASN A 243 -23.83 19.04 -26.70
CA ASN A 243 -24.62 18.67 -27.85
C ASN A 243 -25.75 19.72 -27.99
N ASN A 244 -26.25 19.94 -29.20
CA ASN A 244 -27.33 20.91 -29.47
C ASN A 244 -28.59 20.67 -28.60
N ASP A 245 -28.68 19.50 -27.96
CA ASP A 245 -29.76 19.02 -27.10
C ASP A 245 -29.68 19.47 -25.61
N ARG A 246 -28.77 20.39 -25.26
CA ARG A 246 -28.66 21.02 -23.91
C ARG A 246 -28.30 20.08 -22.74
N GLY A 247 -27.82 18.87 -23.03
CA GLY A 247 -27.27 17.96 -22.03
C GLY A 247 -25.86 18.37 -21.57
N LEU A 248 -25.51 18.01 -20.34
CA LEU A 248 -24.20 18.17 -19.72
C LEU A 248 -23.42 16.85 -19.84
N TYR A 249 -22.32 16.86 -20.61
CA TYR A 249 -21.40 15.73 -20.73
C TYR A 249 -20.05 16.08 -20.12
N LEU A 250 -19.65 15.35 -19.07
CA LEU A 250 -18.41 15.54 -18.34
C LEU A 250 -17.56 14.28 -18.43
N HIS A 251 -16.26 14.44 -18.62
CA HIS A 251 -15.31 13.34 -18.65
C HIS A 251 -14.18 13.60 -17.65
N PHE A 252 -14.16 12.84 -16.57
CA PHE A 252 -13.15 12.98 -15.52
C PHE A 252 -12.07 11.91 -15.65
N THR A 253 -10.84 12.31 -15.34
CA THR A 253 -9.71 11.41 -15.17
C THR A 253 -9.40 11.27 -13.69
N VAL A 254 -9.30 10.04 -13.23
CA VAL A 254 -9.00 9.67 -11.85
C VAL A 254 -7.63 9.01 -11.82
N LYS A 255 -6.71 9.54 -11.03
CA LYS A 255 -5.37 8.95 -10.85
C LYS A 255 -5.07 8.81 -9.37
N ARG A 256 -4.13 7.93 -8.99
CA ARG A 256 -3.58 7.97 -7.63
C ARG A 256 -2.89 9.31 -7.38
N SER A 257 -3.05 9.83 -6.17
CA SER A 257 -2.39 11.07 -5.77
C SER A 257 -0.89 10.91 -5.86
N THR A 258 -0.22 12.02 -6.13
CA THR A 258 1.23 12.04 -6.29
C THR A 258 1.94 11.66 -4.99
N ALA A 259 1.33 11.93 -3.83
CA ALA A 259 1.80 11.45 -2.52
C ALA A 259 1.83 9.92 -2.41
N VAL A 260 0.75 9.22 -2.83
CA VAL A 260 0.70 7.74 -2.80
C VAL A 260 1.76 7.14 -3.73
N LYS A 261 1.89 7.67 -4.95
CA LYS A 261 2.91 7.23 -5.90
C LYS A 261 4.30 7.33 -5.29
N SER A 262 4.64 8.46 -4.69
CA SER A 262 5.94 8.69 -4.05
C SER A 262 6.18 7.79 -2.86
N LEU A 263 5.20 7.64 -1.96
CA LEU A 263 5.30 6.77 -0.80
C LEU A 263 5.64 5.32 -1.22
N VAL A 264 4.91 4.80 -2.20
CA VAL A 264 5.11 3.44 -2.71
C VAL A 264 6.50 3.29 -3.34
N ILE A 265 6.95 4.26 -4.15
CA ILE A 265 8.29 4.23 -4.77
C ILE A 265 9.39 4.26 -3.70
N ILE A 266 9.28 5.14 -2.70
CA ILE A 266 10.26 5.26 -1.60
C ILE A 266 10.37 3.93 -0.84
N ILE A 267 9.25 3.29 -0.52
CA ILE A 267 9.24 2.01 0.18
C ILE A 267 9.90 0.91 -0.67
N VAL A 268 9.64 0.88 -1.98
CA VAL A 268 10.30 -0.08 -2.88
C VAL A 268 11.82 0.12 -2.90
N ILE A 269 12.28 1.37 -2.99
CA ILE A 269 13.72 1.69 -2.93
C ILE A 269 14.31 1.26 -1.60
N ALA A 270 13.64 1.55 -0.47
CA ALA A 270 14.09 1.14 0.85
C ALA A 270 14.21 -0.40 0.96
N ASN A 271 13.23 -1.14 0.45
CA ASN A 271 13.24 -2.60 0.44
C ASN A 271 14.42 -3.15 -0.38
N TRP A 272 14.73 -2.53 -1.52
CA TRP A 272 15.91 -2.88 -2.32
C TRP A 272 17.21 -2.61 -1.58
N LEU A 273 17.35 -1.46 -0.92
CA LEU A 273 18.56 -1.13 -0.14
C LEU A 273 18.79 -2.12 1.01
N VAL A 274 17.73 -2.50 1.73
CA VAL A 274 17.80 -3.51 2.79
C VAL A 274 18.19 -4.88 2.22
N THR A 275 17.61 -5.27 1.10
CA THR A 275 17.94 -6.53 0.41
C THR A 275 19.41 -6.56 -0.02
N LEU A 276 19.90 -5.47 -0.63
CA LEU A 276 21.30 -5.34 -1.03
C LEU A 276 22.25 -5.38 0.17
N ALA A 277 21.89 -4.77 1.30
CA ALA A 277 22.66 -4.86 2.53
C ALA A 277 22.79 -6.30 3.04
N PHE A 278 21.69 -7.08 3.04
CA PHE A 278 21.75 -8.50 3.42
C PHE A 278 22.54 -9.36 2.44
N LEU A 279 22.42 -9.11 1.15
CA LEU A 279 23.25 -9.77 0.14
C LEU A 279 24.73 -9.46 0.37
N TRP A 280 25.07 -8.21 0.64
CA TRP A 280 26.43 -7.80 0.96
C TRP A 280 26.96 -8.51 2.21
N VAL A 281 26.18 -8.56 3.29
CA VAL A 281 26.54 -9.32 4.51
C VAL A 281 26.74 -10.80 4.20
N THR A 282 25.91 -11.39 3.34
CA THR A 282 26.03 -12.79 2.93
C THR A 282 27.31 -13.06 2.14
N VAL A 283 27.67 -12.18 1.20
CA VAL A 283 28.92 -12.26 0.44
C VAL A 283 30.12 -12.05 1.37
N ALA A 284 30.05 -11.08 2.27
CA ALA A 284 31.12 -10.81 3.23
C ALA A 284 31.36 -11.98 4.19
N ALA A 285 30.28 -12.55 4.71
CA ALA A 285 30.30 -13.80 5.47
C ALA A 285 30.94 -14.94 4.68
N PHE A 286 30.74 -14.95 3.35
CA PHE A 286 31.32 -15.98 2.49
C PHE A 286 32.85 -15.85 2.37
N VAL A 287 33.32 -14.63 2.11
CA VAL A 287 34.73 -14.32 1.78
C VAL A 287 35.63 -14.26 3.01
N TRP A 288 35.20 -13.62 4.09
CA TRP A 288 36.10 -13.24 5.19
C TRP A 288 36.15 -14.21 6.38
N ASP A 289 35.45 -15.33 6.31
CA ASP A 289 35.36 -16.37 7.36
C ASP A 289 35.14 -15.85 8.80
N HIS A 290 34.57 -14.65 8.95
CA HIS A 290 34.32 -14.04 10.25
C HIS A 290 33.32 -14.88 11.06
N GLU A 291 33.40 -14.81 12.38
CA GLU A 291 32.43 -15.44 13.27
C GLU A 291 31.07 -14.75 13.09
N ILE A 292 30.14 -15.43 12.40
CA ILE A 292 28.78 -14.94 12.18
C ILE A 292 27.99 -15.24 13.45
N VAL A 293 27.48 -14.20 14.10
CA VAL A 293 26.58 -14.35 15.24
C VAL A 293 25.27 -14.95 14.74
N THR A 294 24.70 -15.92 15.46
CA THR A 294 23.44 -16.56 15.07
C THR A 294 22.26 -15.60 14.96
N GLU A 295 22.33 -14.44 15.59
CA GLU A 295 21.29 -13.42 15.47
C GLU A 295 21.18 -12.87 14.04
N MET A 296 22.26 -12.90 13.24
CA MET A 296 22.27 -12.36 11.87
C MET A 296 21.35 -13.08 10.89
N PHE A 297 21.03 -14.37 11.09
CA PHE A 297 20.12 -15.08 10.18
C PHE A 297 18.64 -14.83 10.48
N VAL A 298 18.32 -14.40 11.71
CA VAL A 298 16.93 -14.12 12.12
C VAL A 298 16.45 -12.81 11.51
N VAL A 299 17.35 -11.84 11.31
CA VAL A 299 16.99 -10.51 10.78
C VAL A 299 16.35 -10.58 9.39
N PRO A 300 16.92 -11.25 8.37
CA PRO A 300 16.26 -11.38 7.07
C PRO A 300 14.87 -12.01 7.16
N ILE A 301 14.69 -13.04 8.00
CA ILE A 301 13.39 -13.72 8.16
C ILE A 301 12.36 -12.76 8.76
N ALA A 302 12.72 -12.02 9.81
CA ALA A 302 11.84 -11.02 10.40
C ALA A 302 11.50 -9.90 9.39
N THR A 303 12.47 -9.48 8.60
CA THR A 303 12.29 -8.47 7.55
C THR A 303 11.35 -8.97 6.44
N LEU A 304 11.37 -10.25 6.06
CA LEU A 304 10.42 -10.81 5.07
C LEU A 304 8.96 -10.55 5.50
N PHE A 305 8.64 -10.89 6.76
CA PHE A 305 7.30 -10.67 7.31
C PHE A 305 6.97 -9.18 7.42
N ALA A 306 7.93 -8.35 7.85
CA ALA A 306 7.76 -6.92 7.91
C ALA A 306 7.41 -6.32 6.53
N PHE A 307 8.08 -6.76 5.45
CA PHE A 307 7.81 -6.29 4.10
C PHE A 307 6.42 -6.66 3.59
N THR A 308 5.96 -7.89 3.85
CA THR A 308 4.59 -8.29 3.51
C THR A 308 3.54 -7.47 4.26
N SER A 309 3.82 -7.13 5.53
CA SER A 309 2.95 -6.27 6.33
C SER A 309 2.95 -4.83 5.81
N VAL A 310 4.12 -4.25 5.52
CA VAL A 310 4.22 -2.89 4.94
C VAL A 310 3.45 -2.81 3.62
N ARG A 311 3.58 -3.83 2.76
CA ARG A 311 2.84 -3.95 1.50
C ARG A 311 1.33 -3.96 1.73
N ALA A 312 0.83 -4.69 2.73
CA ALA A 312 -0.59 -4.74 3.04
C ALA A 312 -1.17 -3.40 3.51
N ASN A 313 -0.32 -2.48 3.96
CA ASN A 313 -0.69 -1.15 4.41
C ASN A 313 -0.58 -0.07 3.31
N PHE A 314 -0.33 -0.45 2.06
CA PHE A 314 -0.30 0.51 0.95
C PHE A 314 -1.71 1.10 0.72
N PRO A 315 -1.84 2.43 0.66
CA PRO A 315 -3.14 3.08 0.56
C PRO A 315 -3.82 2.73 -0.76
N GLY A 316 -5.00 2.11 -0.66
CA GLY A 316 -5.83 1.73 -1.82
C GLY A 316 -5.21 0.65 -2.72
N ALA A 317 -4.20 -0.08 -2.24
CA ALA A 317 -3.64 -1.21 -2.98
C ALA A 317 -4.61 -2.40 -3.03
N PRO A 318 -4.63 -3.17 -4.13
CA PRO A 318 -5.43 -4.39 -4.22
C PRO A 318 -5.08 -5.40 -3.13
N SER A 319 -6.11 -6.07 -2.61
CA SER A 319 -5.92 -7.23 -1.74
C SER A 319 -5.19 -8.34 -2.49
N GLY A 320 -4.13 -8.89 -1.91
CA GLY A 320 -3.32 -9.95 -2.52
C GLY A 320 -2.34 -9.45 -3.59
N PHE A 321 -1.39 -10.31 -3.98
CA PHE A 321 -0.33 -9.98 -4.94
C PHE A 321 -0.83 -9.90 -6.38
N GLY A 322 -0.21 -9.03 -7.17
CA GLY A 322 -0.49 -8.93 -8.61
C GLY A 322 -0.38 -7.53 -9.17
N ALA A 323 -0.05 -6.54 -8.35
CA ALA A 323 0.31 -5.22 -8.83
C ALA A 323 1.72 -5.22 -9.43
N VAL A 324 1.97 -4.33 -10.38
CA VAL A 324 3.27 -4.07 -11.01
C VAL A 324 4.34 -3.84 -9.94
N VAL A 325 4.00 -3.10 -8.88
CA VAL A 325 4.91 -2.88 -7.75
C VAL A 325 5.33 -4.17 -7.05
N ASP A 326 4.45 -5.17 -6.97
CA ASP A 326 4.78 -6.45 -6.35
C ASP A 326 5.79 -7.23 -7.20
N TYR A 327 5.59 -7.24 -8.53
CA TYR A 327 6.43 -7.97 -9.47
C TYR A 327 7.86 -7.45 -9.54
N TYR A 328 8.06 -6.13 -9.49
CA TYR A 328 9.40 -5.53 -9.60
C TYR A 328 10.02 -5.19 -8.24
N GLY A 329 9.20 -4.92 -7.23
CA GLY A 329 9.66 -4.40 -5.94
C GLY A 329 9.67 -5.41 -4.81
N ILE A 330 8.67 -6.29 -4.72
CA ILE A 330 8.48 -7.11 -3.51
C ILE A 330 8.89 -8.55 -3.76
N LEU A 331 8.38 -9.20 -4.81
CA LEU A 331 8.65 -10.62 -5.08
C LEU A 331 10.14 -10.93 -5.29
N PRO A 332 10.90 -10.17 -6.10
CA PRO A 332 12.34 -10.41 -6.25
C PRO A 332 13.09 -10.21 -4.93
N ASN A 333 12.72 -9.19 -4.15
CA ASN A 333 13.34 -8.90 -2.85
C ASN A 333 13.08 -10.02 -1.83
N LEU A 334 11.84 -10.53 -1.75
CA LEU A 334 11.50 -11.67 -0.90
C LEU A 334 12.30 -12.92 -1.30
N GLY A 335 12.44 -13.19 -2.61
CA GLY A 335 13.23 -14.30 -3.12
C GLY A 335 14.72 -14.19 -2.75
N LEU A 336 15.32 -13.01 -2.97
CA LEU A 336 16.73 -12.74 -2.66
C LEU A 336 17.02 -12.82 -1.16
N MET A 337 16.13 -12.27 -0.32
CA MET A 337 16.28 -12.36 1.14
C MET A 337 16.10 -13.77 1.68
N THR A 338 15.17 -14.56 1.11
CA THR A 338 15.00 -15.96 1.49
C THR A 338 16.24 -16.77 1.14
N LEU A 339 16.79 -16.56 -0.07
CA LEU A 339 18.01 -17.21 -0.51
C LEU A 339 19.22 -16.81 0.37
N SER A 340 19.35 -15.52 0.69
CA SER A 340 20.45 -15.02 1.55
C SER A 340 20.37 -15.61 2.96
N SER A 341 19.17 -15.67 3.55
CA SER A 341 18.94 -16.31 4.84
C SER A 341 19.28 -17.80 4.82
N ALA A 342 18.84 -18.54 3.79
CA ALA A 342 19.13 -19.97 3.64
C ALA A 342 20.64 -20.24 3.53
N ILE A 343 21.37 -19.43 2.73
CA ILE A 343 22.82 -19.55 2.59
C ILE A 343 23.54 -19.28 3.91
N LEU A 344 23.16 -18.22 4.63
CA LEU A 344 23.73 -17.89 5.94
C LEU A 344 23.48 -19.02 6.96
N LEU A 345 22.25 -19.53 7.02
CA LEU A 345 21.88 -20.61 7.92
C LEU A 345 22.68 -21.88 7.61
N LEU A 346 22.78 -22.26 6.33
CA LEU A 346 23.52 -23.43 5.89
C LEU A 346 25.00 -23.32 6.27
N ARG A 347 25.61 -22.15 6.07
CA ARG A 347 27.02 -21.90 6.45
C ARG A 347 27.22 -22.02 7.96
N VAL A 348 26.33 -21.43 8.76
CA VAL A 348 26.39 -21.53 10.23
C VAL A 348 26.27 -22.98 10.68
N LEU A 349 25.34 -23.74 10.10
CA LEU A 349 25.12 -25.15 10.42
C LEU A 349 26.35 -26.00 10.08
N PHE A 350 26.91 -25.84 8.87
CA PHE A 350 28.13 -26.54 8.46
C PHE A 350 29.32 -26.25 9.37
N ARG A 351 29.52 -24.98 9.77
CA ARG A 351 30.60 -24.61 10.70
C ARG A 351 30.39 -25.22 12.08
N ARG A 352 29.15 -25.26 12.58
CA ARG A 352 28.83 -25.90 13.87
C ARG A 352 29.10 -27.40 13.87
N VAL A 353 28.63 -28.11 12.83
CA VAL A 353 28.86 -29.56 12.68
C VAL A 353 30.35 -29.87 12.55
N SER A 354 31.07 -29.12 11.70
CA SER A 354 32.51 -29.31 11.50
C SER A 354 33.31 -29.00 12.77
N GLY A 355 32.92 -27.94 13.51
CA GLY A 355 33.52 -27.58 14.78
C GLY A 355 33.30 -28.64 15.87
N ALA A 356 32.10 -29.23 15.95
CA ALA A 356 31.80 -30.31 16.88
C ALA A 356 32.63 -31.57 16.56
N ALA A 357 32.72 -31.94 15.28
CA ALA A 357 33.54 -33.07 14.85
C ALA A 357 35.03 -32.89 15.18
N ARG A 358 35.57 -31.67 15.03
CA ARG A 358 36.95 -31.36 15.40
C ARG A 358 37.20 -31.46 16.90
N ARG A 359 36.27 -30.98 17.74
CA ARG A 359 36.39 -31.10 19.21
C ARG A 359 36.34 -32.56 19.66
N ALA A 360 35.47 -33.37 19.07
CA ALA A 360 35.37 -34.79 19.37
C ALA A 360 36.67 -35.55 19.04
N ARG A 361 37.40 -35.15 18.00
CA ARG A 361 38.73 -35.72 17.68
C ARG A 361 39.78 -35.32 18.71
N VAL A 362 39.89 -34.02 19.02
CA VAL A 362 40.86 -33.52 20.01
C VAL A 362 40.66 -34.17 21.38
N GLN A 363 39.41 -34.42 21.79
CA GLN A 363 39.14 -35.07 23.08
C GLN A 363 39.62 -36.53 23.11
N LYS A 364 39.45 -37.29 22.01
CA LYS A 364 39.98 -38.65 21.90
C LYS A 364 41.51 -38.71 21.99
N ASP A 365 42.20 -37.70 21.46
CA ASP A 365 43.66 -37.65 21.46
C ASP A 365 44.25 -37.26 22.83
N VAL A 366 43.47 -36.62 23.71
CA VAL A 366 43.91 -36.20 25.06
C VAL A 366 43.69 -37.29 26.12
N GLU A 367 42.79 -38.24 25.89
CA GLU A 367 42.47 -39.32 26.83
C GLU A 367 43.42 -40.56 26.89
N PRO A 368 44.50 -40.73 26.07
CA PRO A 368 45.22 -42.01 26.06
C PRO A 368 46.35 -42.21 27.10
N SER A 369 46.55 -41.37 28.14
CA SER A 369 47.69 -41.55 29.07
C SER A 369 47.40 -41.66 30.58
N SER A 370 46.16 -41.53 31.04
CA SER A 370 45.86 -41.54 32.49
C SER A 370 45.45 -42.92 33.06
N ASN A 371 45.24 -43.94 32.22
CA ASN A 371 44.92 -45.29 32.70
C ASN A 371 46.16 -46.18 32.66
N SER A 372 47.20 -45.80 33.42
CA SER A 372 48.13 -46.81 33.96
C SER A 372 47.44 -47.47 35.16
N PRO A 373 47.22 -48.80 35.12
CA PRO A 373 46.56 -49.51 36.21
C PRO A 373 47.49 -49.57 37.42
N LEU A 374 47.24 -48.71 38.41
CA LEU A 374 47.72 -48.97 39.77
C LEU A 374 46.83 -50.05 40.37
N THR A 375 47.35 -51.26 40.33
CA THR A 375 46.98 -52.45 41.09
C THR A 375 46.46 -52.09 42.50
N GLN A 376 45.15 -52.04 42.70
CA GLN A 376 44.55 -52.02 44.03
C GLN A 376 44.00 -53.40 44.35
N LYS A 377 44.78 -54.10 45.16
CA LYS A 377 44.56 -55.44 45.67
C LYS A 377 43.63 -55.37 46.88
N GLY A 378 42.46 -56.03 46.78
CA GLY A 378 41.68 -56.59 47.87
C GLY A 378 40.90 -55.61 48.74
N VAL A 379 39.57 -55.79 48.82
CA VAL A 379 38.88 -56.26 50.04
C VAL A 379 37.55 -56.87 49.61
N GLU A 380 37.36 -58.11 50.05
CA GLU A 380 36.20 -58.98 49.95
C GLU A 380 35.14 -58.60 51.02
N SER A 381 33.92 -59.16 50.87
CA SER A 381 32.81 -59.16 51.83
C SER A 381 31.82 -57.99 51.63
N THR A 382 30.48 -58.15 51.57
CA THR A 382 29.62 -59.30 51.86
C THR A 382 28.26 -59.09 51.18
N ALA A 383 27.56 -60.20 50.96
CA ALA A 383 26.19 -60.35 50.47
C ALA A 383 25.13 -59.40 51.08
N GLY A 384 24.14 -59.05 50.24
CA GLY A 384 22.87 -58.43 50.64
C GLY A 384 21.83 -58.54 49.52
N SER A 385 20.88 -59.46 49.71
CA SER A 385 19.77 -59.88 48.82
C SER A 385 18.75 -58.76 48.48
N PRO A 386 17.82 -58.97 47.52
CA PRO A 386 17.02 -57.93 46.88
C PRO A 386 15.62 -57.76 47.50
N GLU A 387 14.99 -56.61 47.27
CA GLU A 387 13.52 -56.49 47.32
C GLU A 387 13.02 -55.42 46.33
N PRO A 388 11.92 -55.66 45.60
CA PRO A 388 11.37 -54.76 44.58
C PRO A 388 10.10 -54.04 45.06
N ALA A 389 9.87 -52.78 44.65
CA ALA A 389 8.51 -52.21 44.64
C ALA A 389 8.38 -50.94 43.76
N THR A 390 7.55 -51.07 42.72
CA THR A 390 6.47 -50.15 42.26
C THR A 390 6.69 -48.64 41.99
N ALA A 391 6.38 -48.29 40.73
CA ALA A 391 5.41 -47.27 40.23
C ALA A 391 5.36 -45.86 40.86
N VAL A 392 5.44 -44.83 40.01
CA VAL A 392 4.30 -44.03 39.48
C VAL A 392 4.64 -43.52 38.09
#